data_AF-A0A7C5HA20-F1
#
_entry.id   AF-A0A7C5HA20-F1
#
_cell.length_a   1.000
_cell.length_b   1.000
_cell.length_c   1.000
_cell.angle_alpha   90.00
_cell.angle_beta   90.00
_cell.angle_gamma   90.00
#
_symmetry.space_group_name_H-M   'P 1'
#
loop_
_entity.id
_entity.type
_entity.pdbx_description
1 polymer ?
#
loop_
_entity_poly.entity_id
_entity_poly.type
_entity_poly.pdbx_seq_one_letter_code
_entity_poly.pdbx_strand_id
1 'polypeptide(L)'
;MKDESLQQALDRHFNAVEKIILSRQDPITGLLPASTAVNAHGDYTDAWVRDNVYSILSVWGLALAYRRHYGEHHRTHLLSQSVVKLMRGLLTAMMRQSDRVERFKYSLKPIDALHAKYGTKTGLAVVGDDEWGHLQIDATSIFLLMLAQMTASGLRIVFTIDEVNFVQNLVHYISRSYCTPDYGIWERGNKINKGTPEINCSSVGMAKAALEALDGFNLFGNLSSQAARIHVVPSDVARARFTLLSLLPRESVSKETDAALLSI
;
A
#
# COMPACT_ATOMS: atom_id res chain seq x y z
N MET A 1 5.41 -23.56 31.51
CA MET A 1 4.09 -22.91 31.68
C MET A 1 3.89 -21.60 30.92
N LYS A 2 4.56 -20.47 31.24
CA LYS A 2 4.30 -19.18 30.54
C LYS A 2 4.75 -19.20 29.07
N ASP A 3 5.92 -19.77 28.79
CA ASP A 3 6.43 -19.90 27.41
C ASP A 3 5.65 -20.92 26.57
N GLU A 4 5.18 -22.01 27.17
CA GLU A 4 4.30 -22.99 26.49
C GLU A 4 2.96 -22.36 26.11
N SER A 5 2.40 -21.51 26.98
CA SER A 5 1.15 -20.78 26.69
C SER A 5 1.32 -19.78 25.54
N LEU A 6 2.47 -19.10 25.48
CA LEU A 6 2.79 -18.17 24.39
C LEU A 6 2.99 -18.91 23.06
N GLN A 7 3.72 -20.02 23.07
CA GLN A 7 3.93 -20.84 21.88
C GLN A 7 2.60 -21.33 21.30
N GLN A 8 1.72 -21.87 22.16
CA GLN A 8 0.38 -22.31 21.75
C GLN A 8 -0.49 -21.16 21.21
N ALA A 9 -0.33 -19.94 21.71
CA ALA A 9 -1.03 -18.77 21.17
C ALA A 9 -0.52 -18.42 19.77
N LEU A 10 0.80 -18.32 19.59
CA LEU A 10 1.41 -18.03 18.30
C LEU A 10 1.10 -19.12 17.26
N ASP A 11 1.08 -20.39 17.67
CA ASP A 11 0.74 -21.51 16.81
C ASP A 11 -0.72 -21.46 16.34
N ARG A 12 -1.65 -21.07 17.22
CA ARG A 12 -3.04 -20.83 16.84
C ARG A 12 -3.15 -19.70 15.82
N HIS A 13 -2.42 -18.60 16.02
CA HIS A 13 -2.41 -17.49 15.05
C HIS A 13 -1.77 -17.88 13.73
N PHE A 14 -0.70 -18.69 13.75
CA PHE A 14 -0.06 -19.21 12.54
C PHE A 14 -1.04 -20.03 11.71
N ASN A 15 -1.71 -21.00 12.34
CA ASN A 15 -2.70 -21.84 11.66
C ASN A 15 -3.88 -21.01 11.11
N ALA A 16 -4.30 -19.96 11.82
CA ALA A 16 -5.35 -19.06 11.34
C ALA A 16 -4.89 -18.24 10.12
N VAL A 17 -3.70 -17.64 10.19
CA VAL A 17 -3.11 -16.87 9.08
C VAL A 17 -2.88 -17.75 7.86
N GLU A 18 -2.36 -18.95 8.05
CA GLU A 18 -2.13 -19.91 6.97
C GLU A 18 -3.45 -20.26 6.26
N LYS A 19 -4.49 -20.61 7.03
CA LYS A 19 -5.79 -21.05 6.50
C LYS A 19 -6.63 -19.92 5.89
N ILE A 20 -6.53 -18.70 6.40
CA ILE A 20 -7.41 -17.59 6.02
C ILE A 20 -6.73 -16.68 4.98
N ILE A 21 -5.44 -16.41 5.11
CA ILE A 21 -4.75 -15.42 4.28
C ILE A 21 -3.82 -16.13 3.29
N LEU A 22 -2.83 -16.89 3.80
CA LEU A 22 -1.78 -17.43 2.94
C LEU A 22 -2.28 -18.51 1.98
N SER A 23 -3.33 -19.24 2.33
CA SER A 23 -3.98 -20.20 1.41
C SER A 23 -4.61 -19.54 0.18
N ARG A 24 -4.77 -18.22 0.17
CA ARG A 24 -5.29 -17.41 -0.95
C ARG A 24 -4.21 -16.62 -1.66
N GLN A 25 -2.99 -16.61 -1.14
CA GLN A 25 -1.86 -15.92 -1.74
C GLN A 25 -1.45 -16.65 -3.02
N ASP A 26 -1.38 -15.92 -4.13
CA ASP A 26 -0.96 -16.51 -5.40
C ASP A 26 0.51 -16.98 -5.29
N PRO A 27 0.81 -18.24 -5.67
CA PRO A 27 2.14 -18.81 -5.52
C PRO A 27 3.15 -18.29 -6.53
N ILE A 28 2.78 -17.45 -7.50
CA ILE A 28 3.70 -16.87 -8.46
C ILE A 28 3.87 -15.38 -8.17
N THR A 29 2.78 -14.62 -8.24
CA THR A 29 2.81 -13.16 -8.07
C THR A 29 2.94 -12.74 -6.61
N GLY A 30 2.48 -13.58 -5.67
CA GLY A 30 2.37 -13.23 -4.26
C GLY A 30 1.15 -12.37 -3.91
N LEU A 31 0.32 -12.02 -4.89
CA LEU A 31 -0.86 -11.17 -4.69
C LEU A 31 -2.00 -11.96 -4.04
N LEU A 32 -2.85 -11.24 -3.33
CA LEU A 32 -4.10 -11.72 -2.75
C LEU A 32 -5.29 -11.17 -3.55
N PRO A 33 -6.30 -11.99 -3.86
CA PRO A 33 -7.57 -11.47 -4.36
C PRO A 33 -8.30 -10.72 -3.22
N ALA A 34 -9.05 -9.67 -3.55
CA ALA A 34 -9.86 -8.94 -2.57
C ALA A 34 -10.96 -9.83 -1.96
N SER A 35 -11.51 -10.77 -2.74
CA SER A 35 -12.38 -11.83 -2.27
C SER A 35 -12.29 -13.08 -3.13
N THR A 36 -12.59 -14.23 -2.55
CA THR A 36 -12.79 -15.48 -3.30
C THR A 36 -14.22 -15.63 -3.82
N ALA A 37 -15.12 -14.70 -3.48
CA ALA A 37 -16.51 -14.74 -3.90
C ALA A 37 -16.70 -13.99 -5.22
N VAL A 38 -17.19 -14.69 -6.24
CA VAL A 38 -17.84 -14.05 -7.40
C VAL A 38 -19.30 -13.86 -7.01
N ASN A 39 -19.73 -12.61 -6.84
CA ASN A 39 -21.12 -12.29 -6.48
C ASN A 39 -21.74 -11.37 -7.53
N ALA A 40 -23.05 -11.11 -7.41
CA ALA A 40 -23.80 -10.28 -8.36
C ALA A 40 -23.31 -8.80 -8.45
N HIS A 41 -22.36 -8.39 -7.59
CA HIS A 41 -21.83 -7.03 -7.50
C HIS A 41 -20.39 -6.89 -8.01
N GLY A 42 -19.80 -7.94 -8.59
CA GLY A 42 -18.51 -7.85 -9.28
C GLY A 42 -17.63 -9.09 -9.15
N ASP A 43 -16.60 -9.13 -9.99
CA ASP A 43 -15.49 -10.07 -9.86
C ASP A 43 -14.45 -9.45 -8.89
N TYR A 44 -14.47 -9.91 -7.63
CA TYR A 44 -13.53 -9.49 -6.60
C TYR A 44 -12.25 -10.34 -6.58
N THR A 45 -11.99 -11.10 -7.65
CA THR A 45 -10.77 -11.91 -7.76
C THR A 45 -9.53 -11.09 -8.13
N ASP A 46 -9.68 -9.81 -8.46
CA ASP A 46 -8.57 -8.89 -8.64
C ASP A 46 -7.87 -8.56 -7.32
N ALA A 47 -6.60 -8.17 -7.42
CA ALA A 47 -5.74 -7.75 -6.33
C ALA A 47 -5.74 -6.22 -6.21
N TRP A 48 -6.53 -5.68 -5.28
CA TRP A 48 -6.44 -4.27 -4.91
C TRP A 48 -5.18 -4.03 -4.08
N VAL A 49 -4.46 -2.95 -4.38
CA VAL A 49 -3.22 -2.57 -3.68
C VAL A 49 -3.47 -2.44 -2.19
N ARG A 50 -4.51 -1.69 -1.81
CA ARG A 50 -4.88 -1.41 -0.42
C ARG A 50 -5.22 -2.68 0.36
N ASP A 51 -6.07 -3.52 -0.19
CA ASP A 51 -6.53 -4.77 0.42
C ASP A 51 -5.37 -5.76 0.64
N ASN A 52 -4.46 -5.84 -0.33
CA ASN A 52 -3.24 -6.63 -0.24
C ASN A 52 -2.36 -6.15 0.92
N VAL A 53 -2.11 -4.84 0.99
CA VAL A 53 -1.26 -4.26 2.04
C VAL A 53 -1.90 -4.45 3.42
N TYR A 54 -3.20 -4.16 3.60
CA TYR A 54 -3.86 -4.35 4.89
C TYR A 54 -3.90 -5.82 5.32
N SER A 55 -4.18 -6.74 4.40
CA SER A 55 -4.26 -8.18 4.71
C SER A 55 -2.91 -8.74 5.18
N ILE A 56 -1.81 -8.31 4.55
CA ILE A 56 -0.47 -8.84 4.86
C ILE A 56 0.09 -8.32 6.20
N LEU A 57 -0.48 -7.26 6.78
CA LEU A 57 -0.03 -6.71 8.07
C LEU A 57 -0.13 -7.73 9.21
N SER A 58 -1.18 -8.55 9.22
CA SER A 58 -1.33 -9.60 10.24
C SER A 58 -0.24 -10.67 10.14
N VAL A 59 0.15 -11.04 8.91
CA VAL A 59 1.23 -11.98 8.61
C VAL A 59 2.58 -11.40 9.04
N TRP A 60 2.82 -10.13 8.73
CA TRP A 60 4.02 -9.41 9.13
C TRP A 60 4.12 -9.27 10.65
N GLY A 61 3.04 -8.87 11.32
CA GLY A 61 2.98 -8.76 12.78
C GLY A 61 3.27 -10.10 13.47
N LEU A 62 2.72 -11.20 12.94
CA LEU A 62 3.01 -12.54 13.44
C LEU A 62 4.48 -12.95 13.20
N ALA A 63 5.06 -12.58 12.05
CA ALA A 63 6.48 -12.82 11.76
C ALA A 63 7.37 -12.10 12.78
N LEU A 64 7.06 -10.83 13.10
CA LEU A 64 7.77 -10.06 14.12
C LEU A 64 7.62 -10.67 15.51
N ALA A 65 6.43 -11.16 15.87
CA ALA A 65 6.19 -11.82 17.14
C ALA A 65 7.02 -13.11 17.26
N TYR A 66 7.03 -13.97 16.24
CA TYR A 66 7.88 -15.16 16.22
C TYR A 66 9.36 -14.79 16.31
N ARG A 67 9.82 -13.80 15.55
CA ARG A 67 11.21 -13.34 15.58
C ARG A 67 11.62 -12.84 16.97
N ARG A 68 10.75 -12.07 17.62
CA ARG A 68 11.02 -11.50 18.95
C ARG A 68 11.18 -12.58 20.01
N HIS A 69 10.39 -13.65 19.95
CA HIS A 69 10.34 -14.66 21.00
C HIS A 69 11.19 -15.91 20.73
N TYR A 70 11.44 -16.24 19.46
CA TYR A 70 12.16 -17.45 19.07
C TYR A 70 13.36 -17.20 18.15
N GLY A 71 13.66 -15.93 17.81
CA GLY A 71 14.77 -15.58 16.93
C GLY A 71 14.62 -16.22 15.54
N GLU A 72 15.61 -17.02 15.16
CA GLU A 72 15.65 -17.79 13.90
C GLU A 72 14.71 -19.00 13.97
N HIS A 73 13.43 -18.75 13.67
CA HIS A 73 12.38 -19.77 13.62
C HIS A 73 11.85 -19.94 12.20
N HIS A 74 11.61 -21.18 11.76
CA HIS A 74 11.13 -21.47 10.39
C HIS A 74 9.84 -20.72 10.04
N ARG A 75 8.92 -20.53 11.01
CA ARG A 75 7.70 -19.73 10.79
C ARG A 75 7.99 -18.25 10.58
N THR A 76 8.99 -17.69 11.27
CA THR A 76 9.46 -16.33 11.00
C THR A 76 9.88 -16.21 9.54
N HIS A 77 10.65 -17.17 9.04
CA HIS A 77 11.09 -17.20 7.64
C HIS A 77 9.90 -17.28 6.69
N LEU A 78 9.03 -18.28 6.84
CA LEU A 78 7.86 -18.49 5.97
C LEU A 78 6.96 -17.24 5.91
N LEU A 79 6.58 -16.70 7.07
CA LEU A 79 5.74 -15.50 7.15
C LEU A 79 6.44 -14.29 6.53
N SER A 80 7.73 -14.09 6.82
CA SER A 80 8.51 -12.99 6.25
C SER A 80 8.61 -13.08 4.72
N GLN A 81 8.83 -14.27 4.17
CA GLN A 81 8.92 -14.48 2.73
C GLN A 81 7.55 -14.28 2.05
N SER A 82 6.45 -14.69 2.68
CA SER A 82 5.10 -14.38 2.19
C SER A 82 4.84 -12.88 2.12
N VAL A 83 5.26 -12.11 3.13
CA VAL A 83 5.14 -10.64 3.15
C VAL A 83 5.97 -10.02 2.03
N VAL A 84 7.24 -10.41 1.89
CA VAL A 84 8.15 -9.93 0.84
C VAL A 84 7.56 -10.22 -0.54
N LYS A 85 7.05 -11.44 -0.75
CA LYS A 85 6.48 -11.85 -2.05
C LYS A 85 5.29 -10.99 -2.46
N LEU A 86 4.36 -10.71 -1.55
CA LEU A 86 3.21 -9.86 -1.84
C LEU A 86 3.62 -8.42 -2.17
N MET A 87 4.47 -7.82 -1.32
CA MET A 87 4.92 -6.44 -1.54
C MET A 87 5.71 -6.30 -2.83
N ARG A 88 6.52 -7.31 -3.20
CA ARG A 88 7.22 -7.35 -4.49
C ARG A 88 6.28 -7.59 -5.67
N GLY A 89 5.22 -8.39 -5.49
CA GLY A 89 4.16 -8.56 -6.48
C GLY A 89 3.51 -7.23 -6.84
N LEU A 90 3.15 -6.44 -5.81
CA LEU A 90 2.61 -5.09 -5.99
C LEU A 90 3.62 -4.16 -6.67
N LEU A 91 4.87 -4.12 -6.19
CA LEU A 91 5.93 -3.31 -6.81
C LEU A 91 6.09 -3.63 -8.30
N THR A 92 6.13 -4.91 -8.65
CA THR A 92 6.26 -5.37 -10.04
C THR A 92 5.06 -4.94 -10.89
N ALA A 93 3.84 -5.06 -10.36
CA ALA A 93 2.63 -4.63 -11.06
C ALA A 93 2.58 -3.11 -11.27
N MET A 94 3.06 -2.33 -10.29
CA MET A 94 3.17 -0.87 -10.42
C MET A 94 4.27 -0.48 -11.43
N MET A 95 5.44 -1.13 -11.39
CA MET A 95 6.56 -0.84 -12.31
C MET A 95 6.19 -1.05 -13.79
N ARG A 96 5.31 -2.01 -14.07
CA ARG A 96 4.77 -2.24 -15.42
C ARG A 96 3.93 -1.09 -15.96
N GLN A 97 3.57 -0.13 -15.12
CA GLN A 97 2.82 1.08 -15.45
C GLN A 97 3.67 2.34 -15.25
N SER A 98 4.99 2.22 -15.28
CA SER A 98 5.92 3.34 -15.06
C SER A 98 5.69 4.52 -16.01
N ASP A 99 5.26 4.26 -17.25
CA ASP A 99 4.90 5.28 -18.22
C ASP A 99 3.73 6.17 -17.73
N ARG A 100 2.76 5.59 -17.01
CA ARG A 100 1.64 6.32 -16.40
C ARG A 100 2.13 7.22 -15.28
N VAL A 101 2.96 6.68 -14.38
CA VAL A 101 3.54 7.44 -13.26
C VAL A 101 4.32 8.65 -13.78
N GLU A 102 5.07 8.50 -14.87
CA GLU A 102 5.76 9.59 -15.54
C GLU A 102 4.81 10.65 -16.10
N ARG A 103 3.75 10.26 -16.82
CA ARG A 103 2.75 11.19 -17.36
C ARG A 103 2.00 11.94 -16.26
N PHE A 104 1.60 11.23 -15.21
CA PHE A 104 0.78 11.77 -14.12
C PHE A 104 1.46 12.93 -13.39
N LYS A 105 2.79 12.91 -13.21
CA LYS A 105 3.55 14.00 -12.58
C LYS A 105 3.30 15.38 -13.22
N TYR A 106 2.95 15.39 -14.51
CA TYR A 106 2.64 16.60 -15.26
C TYR A 106 1.14 16.83 -15.40
N SER A 107 0.37 15.77 -15.71
CA SER A 107 -1.05 15.93 -16.02
C SER A 107 -1.94 16.06 -14.79
N LEU A 108 -1.63 15.31 -13.72
CA LEU A 108 -2.46 15.12 -12.53
C LEU A 108 -3.91 14.67 -12.85
N LYS A 109 -4.12 14.04 -14.02
CA LYS A 109 -5.45 13.61 -14.47
C LYS A 109 -5.70 12.15 -14.11
N PRO A 110 -6.95 11.76 -13.77
CA PRO A 110 -7.30 10.36 -13.51
C PRO A 110 -6.92 9.37 -14.61
N ILE A 111 -7.00 9.76 -15.88
CA ILE A 111 -6.68 8.88 -17.03
C ILE A 111 -5.20 8.48 -17.09
N ASP A 112 -4.31 9.31 -16.53
CA ASP A 112 -2.88 9.02 -16.45
C ASP A 112 -2.49 8.40 -15.11
N ALA A 113 -3.45 8.17 -14.21
CA ALA A 113 -3.18 7.64 -12.89
C ALA A 113 -2.73 6.17 -12.97
N LEU A 114 -1.96 5.77 -11.95
CA LEU A 114 -1.65 4.38 -11.71
C LEU A 114 -2.93 3.61 -11.37
N HIS A 115 -3.13 2.43 -11.94
CA HIS A 115 -4.27 1.59 -11.58
C HIS A 115 -4.13 1.09 -10.14
N ALA A 116 -5.25 1.06 -9.41
CA ALA A 116 -5.31 0.66 -8.01
C ALA A 116 -5.53 -0.85 -7.79
N LYS A 117 -5.78 -1.61 -8.87
CA LYS A 117 -6.02 -3.06 -8.84
C LYS A 117 -5.40 -3.78 -10.03
N TYR A 118 -5.03 -5.04 -9.82
CA TYR A 118 -4.34 -5.87 -10.82
C TYR A 118 -4.92 -7.28 -10.88
N GLY A 119 -4.70 -7.99 -11.99
CA GLY A 119 -5.07 -9.39 -12.08
C GLY A 119 -4.23 -10.21 -11.12
N THR A 120 -4.83 -10.91 -10.17
CA THR A 120 -4.10 -11.62 -9.10
C THR A 120 -3.03 -12.58 -9.62
N LYS A 121 -3.32 -13.28 -10.73
CA LYS A 121 -2.40 -14.25 -11.34
C LYS A 121 -1.39 -13.64 -12.30
N THR A 122 -1.62 -12.41 -12.78
CA THR A 122 -0.84 -11.81 -13.86
C THR A 122 -0.03 -10.60 -13.40
N GLY A 123 -0.53 -9.84 -12.42
CA GLY A 123 0.00 -8.53 -12.04
C GLY A 123 -0.14 -7.50 -13.15
N LEU A 124 -1.17 -7.61 -13.99
CA LEU A 124 -1.47 -6.68 -15.09
C LEU A 124 -2.74 -5.89 -14.79
N ALA A 125 -2.91 -4.75 -15.46
CA ALA A 125 -4.16 -4.02 -15.48
C ALA A 125 -5.32 -4.92 -15.96
N VAL A 126 -6.49 -4.77 -15.33
CA VAL A 126 -7.67 -5.65 -15.52
C VAL A 126 -8.89 -4.91 -16.03
N VAL A 127 -8.85 -3.59 -16.08
CA VAL A 127 -9.90 -2.71 -16.60
C VAL A 127 -9.27 -1.58 -17.40
N GLY A 128 -10.03 -0.96 -18.29
CA GLY A 128 -9.62 0.22 -19.06
C GLY A 128 -9.42 1.47 -18.19
N ASP A 129 -8.79 2.49 -18.76
CA ASP A 129 -8.37 3.70 -18.03
C ASP A 129 -9.52 4.63 -17.62
N ASP A 130 -10.63 4.57 -18.35
CA ASP A 130 -11.86 5.33 -18.12
C ASP A 130 -12.98 4.49 -17.47
N GLU A 131 -12.74 3.19 -17.29
CA GLU A 131 -13.75 2.25 -16.81
C GLU A 131 -13.82 2.17 -15.27
N TRP A 132 -12.85 2.75 -14.55
CA TRP A 132 -12.76 2.64 -13.10
C TRP A 132 -12.13 3.87 -12.43
N GLY A 133 -12.49 4.12 -11.16
CA GLY A 133 -11.92 5.18 -10.34
C GLY A 133 -10.48 4.90 -9.89
N HIS A 134 -9.55 4.83 -10.84
CA HIS A 134 -8.16 4.38 -10.63
C HIS A 134 -7.32 5.28 -9.75
N LEU A 135 -7.55 6.60 -9.83
CA LEU A 135 -6.79 7.56 -9.04
C LEU A 135 -7.17 7.44 -7.56
N GLN A 136 -6.40 6.63 -6.85
CA GLN A 136 -6.54 6.35 -5.42
C GLN A 136 -5.17 6.57 -4.77
N ILE A 137 -4.97 7.79 -4.25
CA ILE A 137 -3.66 8.21 -3.74
C ILE A 137 -3.37 7.48 -2.42
N ASP A 138 -4.39 7.22 -1.61
CA ASP A 138 -4.27 6.46 -0.37
C ASP A 138 -3.68 5.05 -0.61
N ALA A 139 -4.11 4.34 -1.66
CA ALA A 139 -3.62 2.99 -1.99
C ALA A 139 -2.11 2.97 -2.28
N THR A 140 -1.62 3.92 -3.08
CA THR A 140 -0.18 4.04 -3.34
C THR A 140 0.58 4.47 -2.09
N SER A 141 -0.03 5.35 -1.29
CA SER A 141 0.58 5.88 -0.06
C SER A 141 0.73 4.83 1.04
N ILE A 142 -0.28 4.00 1.30
CA ILE A 142 -0.19 2.90 2.28
C ILE A 142 0.86 1.87 1.86
N PHE A 143 0.96 1.57 0.56
CA PHE A 143 2.03 0.71 0.02
C PHE A 143 3.42 1.27 0.34
N LEU A 144 3.64 2.57 0.05
CA LEU A 144 4.91 3.25 0.31
C LEU A 144 5.27 3.33 1.80
N LEU A 145 4.29 3.66 2.64
CA LEU A 145 4.48 3.69 4.10
C LEU A 145 4.87 2.31 4.61
N MET A 146 4.13 1.26 4.22
CA MET A 146 4.43 -0.10 4.66
C MET A 146 5.70 -0.66 4.06
N LEU A 147 6.07 -0.28 2.83
CA LEU A 147 7.37 -0.62 2.25
C LEU A 147 8.52 -0.13 3.14
N ALA A 148 8.45 1.13 3.60
CA ALA A 148 9.45 1.70 4.49
C ALA A 148 9.48 0.98 5.85
N GLN A 149 8.32 0.81 6.49
CA GLN A 149 8.20 0.16 7.81
C GLN A 149 8.67 -1.30 7.79
N MET A 150 8.25 -2.08 6.79
CA MET A 150 8.66 -3.46 6.62
C MET A 150 10.15 -3.59 6.33
N THR A 151 10.71 -2.69 5.51
CA THR A 151 12.16 -2.63 5.25
C THR A 151 12.94 -2.27 6.51
N ALA A 152 12.45 -1.30 7.30
CA ALA A 152 13.04 -0.92 8.58
C ALA A 152 13.01 -2.08 9.59
N SER A 153 12.01 -2.96 9.52
CA SER A 153 11.94 -4.19 10.31
C SER A 153 12.91 -5.29 9.87
N GLY A 154 13.71 -5.05 8.81
CA GLY A 154 14.71 -5.98 8.30
C GLY A 154 14.25 -6.86 7.14
N LEU A 155 13.04 -6.66 6.60
CA LEU A 155 12.64 -7.33 5.35
C LEU A 155 13.39 -6.73 4.16
N ARG A 156 13.80 -7.58 3.22
CA ARG A 156 14.40 -7.15 1.95
C ARG A 156 13.30 -7.18 0.90
N ILE A 157 12.76 -6.01 0.55
CA ILE A 157 11.69 -5.89 -0.45
C ILE A 157 12.22 -5.28 -1.75
N VAL A 158 13.08 -4.26 -1.68
CA VAL A 158 13.70 -3.60 -2.83
C VAL A 158 15.10 -4.19 -3.08
N PHE A 159 15.36 -4.59 -4.32
CA PHE A 159 16.54 -5.37 -4.74
C PHE A 159 17.45 -4.63 -5.71
N THR A 160 16.93 -3.73 -6.55
CA THR A 160 17.73 -3.04 -7.58
C THR A 160 17.60 -1.52 -7.50
N ILE A 161 18.54 -0.81 -8.12
CA ILE A 161 18.48 0.64 -8.25
C ILE A 161 17.31 1.09 -9.12
N ASP A 162 16.90 0.29 -10.12
CA ASP A 162 15.70 0.60 -10.91
C ASP A 162 14.43 0.57 -10.05
N GLU A 163 14.33 -0.40 -9.12
CA GLU A 163 13.25 -0.46 -8.15
C GLU A 163 13.29 0.74 -7.18
N VAL A 164 14.48 1.17 -6.73
CA VAL A 164 14.66 2.40 -5.93
C VAL A 164 14.16 3.63 -6.71
N ASN A 165 14.61 3.81 -7.94
CA ASN A 165 14.25 4.93 -8.80
C ASN A 165 12.73 4.97 -9.04
N PHE A 166 12.11 3.80 -9.21
CA PHE A 166 10.67 3.71 -9.33
C PHE A 166 9.94 4.11 -8.03
N VAL A 167 10.42 3.69 -6.86
CA VAL A 167 9.86 4.12 -5.56
C VAL A 167 10.02 5.64 -5.37
N GLN A 168 11.17 6.21 -5.75
CA GLN A 168 11.37 7.67 -5.77
C GLN A 168 10.35 8.36 -6.69
N ASN A 169 10.02 7.73 -7.82
CA ASN A 169 8.99 8.24 -8.73
C ASN A 169 7.59 8.22 -8.09
N LEU A 170 7.25 7.15 -7.36
CA LEU A 170 6.00 7.06 -6.61
C LEU A 170 5.92 8.12 -5.49
N VAL A 171 7.04 8.50 -4.87
CA VAL A 171 7.09 9.63 -3.93
C VAL A 171 6.68 10.93 -4.62
N HIS A 172 7.19 11.18 -5.83
CA HIS A 172 6.75 12.33 -6.62
C HIS A 172 5.28 12.23 -7.03
N TYR A 173 4.79 11.03 -7.32
CA TYR A 173 3.38 10.78 -7.64
C TYR A 173 2.43 11.19 -6.51
N ILE A 174 2.75 10.83 -5.25
CA ILE A 174 1.90 11.16 -4.08
C ILE A 174 2.17 12.56 -3.51
N SER A 175 3.27 13.22 -3.90
CA SER A 175 3.73 14.50 -3.33
C SER A 175 2.70 15.64 -3.40
N ARG A 176 1.83 15.62 -4.42
CA ARG A 176 0.81 16.63 -4.68
C ARG A 176 -0.57 16.27 -4.14
N SER A 177 -0.69 15.25 -3.29
CA SER A 177 -1.96 14.83 -2.68
C SER A 177 -2.77 15.97 -2.07
N TYR A 178 -2.08 16.97 -1.51
CA TYR A 178 -2.68 18.16 -0.90
C TYR A 178 -3.54 19.00 -1.85
N CYS A 179 -3.39 18.85 -3.17
CA CYS A 179 -4.14 19.57 -4.19
C CYS A 179 -4.63 18.69 -5.36
N THR A 180 -4.47 17.37 -5.27
CA THR A 180 -4.88 16.44 -6.33
C THR A 180 -6.14 15.70 -5.89
N PRO A 181 -7.31 16.00 -6.47
CA PRO A 181 -8.54 15.29 -6.18
C PRO A 181 -8.47 13.83 -6.66
N ASP A 182 -8.96 12.90 -5.84
CA ASP A 182 -8.91 11.47 -6.11
C ASP A 182 -10.26 10.79 -5.75
N TYR A 183 -10.36 9.48 -6.00
CA TYR A 183 -11.59 8.73 -5.73
C TYR A 183 -11.74 8.27 -4.27
N GLY A 184 -10.67 8.41 -3.47
CA GLY A 184 -10.62 8.04 -2.07
C GLY A 184 -10.73 6.53 -1.84
N ILE A 185 -10.72 6.13 -0.55
CA ILE A 185 -10.69 4.71 -0.14
C ILE A 185 -11.87 3.89 -0.66
N TRP A 186 -13.02 4.54 -0.86
CA TRP A 186 -14.27 3.92 -1.32
C TRP A 186 -14.46 3.95 -2.82
N GLU A 187 -13.52 4.54 -3.56
CA GLU A 187 -13.51 4.51 -5.03
C GLU A 187 -14.68 5.29 -5.67
N ARG A 188 -15.24 6.28 -4.95
CA ARG A 188 -16.46 7.02 -5.34
C ARG A 188 -16.20 8.46 -5.77
N GLY A 189 -15.10 9.06 -5.30
CA GLY A 189 -14.93 10.52 -5.37
C GLY A 189 -15.93 11.20 -4.44
N ASN A 190 -16.87 11.98 -4.96
CA ASN A 190 -17.86 12.69 -4.16
C ASN A 190 -18.87 11.78 -3.43
N LYS A 191 -19.52 12.33 -2.39
CA LYS A 191 -20.48 11.60 -1.52
C LYS A 191 -21.63 10.93 -2.28
N ILE A 192 -22.10 11.55 -3.35
CA ILE A 192 -23.22 11.05 -4.17
C ILE A 192 -22.78 10.08 -5.28
N ASN A 193 -21.49 9.72 -5.35
CA ASN A 193 -20.91 8.77 -6.29
C ASN A 193 -21.20 9.09 -7.77
N LYS A 194 -21.02 10.35 -8.17
CA LYS A 194 -21.11 10.77 -9.59
C LYS A 194 -19.77 10.72 -10.33
N GLY A 195 -18.77 10.06 -9.75
CA GLY A 195 -17.44 9.92 -10.35
C GLY A 195 -16.61 11.20 -10.38
N THR A 196 -16.99 12.23 -9.61
CA THR A 196 -16.21 13.48 -9.47
C THR A 196 -15.18 13.30 -8.35
N PRO A 197 -13.86 13.33 -8.64
CA PRO A 197 -12.83 13.21 -7.63
C PRO A 197 -12.83 14.42 -6.67
N GLU A 198 -12.43 14.19 -5.43
CA GLU A 198 -12.33 15.23 -4.39
C GLU A 198 -11.01 15.09 -3.64
N ILE A 199 -10.55 16.15 -2.98
CA ILE A 199 -9.42 16.02 -2.06
C ILE A 199 -9.94 15.30 -0.81
N ASN A 200 -9.51 14.04 -0.65
CA ASN A 200 -9.89 13.18 0.47
C ASN A 200 -8.85 13.25 1.59
N CYS A 201 -9.29 13.53 2.83
CA CYS A 201 -8.45 13.59 4.02
C CYS A 201 -7.67 12.32 4.25
N SER A 202 -8.32 11.15 4.16
CA SER A 202 -7.66 9.85 4.27
C SER A 202 -6.47 9.73 3.31
N SER A 203 -6.63 10.20 2.08
CA SER A 203 -5.59 10.16 1.05
C SER A 203 -4.46 11.15 1.31
N VAL A 204 -4.80 12.38 1.71
CA VAL A 204 -3.80 13.41 2.09
C VAL A 204 -3.00 12.98 3.33
N GLY A 205 -3.68 12.46 4.36
CA GLY A 205 -3.06 12.02 5.60
C GLY A 205 -2.16 10.81 5.40
N MET A 206 -2.61 9.82 4.63
CA MET A 206 -1.78 8.65 4.30
C MET A 206 -0.57 9.04 3.46
N ALA A 207 -0.75 9.91 2.47
CA ALA A 207 0.37 10.43 1.67
C ALA A 207 1.37 11.19 2.54
N LYS A 208 0.90 12.07 3.45
CA LYS A 208 1.77 12.76 4.40
C LYS A 208 2.59 11.77 5.24
N ALA A 209 1.95 10.74 5.81
CA ALA A 209 2.63 9.74 6.61
C ALA A 209 3.70 8.98 5.80
N ALA A 210 3.38 8.59 4.56
CA ALA A 210 4.32 7.93 3.66
C ALA A 210 5.53 8.84 3.31
N LEU A 211 5.28 10.11 3.01
CA LEU A 211 6.33 11.11 2.75
C LEU A 211 7.23 11.31 3.98
N GLU A 212 6.66 11.45 5.18
CA GLU A 212 7.45 11.58 6.42
C GLU A 212 8.28 10.32 6.71
N ALA A 213 7.75 9.12 6.42
CA ALA A 213 8.46 7.86 6.65
C ALA A 213 9.58 7.58 5.63
N LEU A 214 9.48 8.13 4.42
CA LEU A 214 10.43 7.90 3.33
C LEU A 214 11.53 8.96 3.25
N ASP A 215 11.38 10.11 3.88
CA ASP A 215 12.38 11.18 3.81
C ASP A 215 13.74 10.71 4.38
N GLY A 216 14.74 10.62 3.52
CA GLY A 216 16.07 10.13 3.86
C GLY A 216 16.14 8.62 4.13
N PHE A 217 15.05 7.87 3.90
CA PHE A 217 15.00 6.44 4.16
C PHE A 217 15.78 5.64 3.12
N ASN A 218 16.55 4.65 3.57
CA ASN A 218 17.33 3.76 2.72
C ASN A 218 16.56 2.47 2.41
N LEU A 219 16.15 2.30 1.14
CA LEU A 219 15.36 1.14 0.70
C LEU A 219 16.15 -0.17 0.69
N PHE A 220 17.48 -0.12 0.73
CA PHE A 220 18.31 -1.31 0.99
C PHE A 220 18.49 -1.58 2.49
N GLY A 221 17.64 -1.01 3.36
CA GLY A 221 17.62 -1.23 4.80
C GLY A 221 18.99 -1.01 5.44
N ASN A 222 19.54 -2.06 6.07
CA ASN A 222 20.81 -1.97 6.82
C ASN A 222 22.07 -1.89 5.92
N LEU A 223 21.95 -1.98 4.60
CA LEU A 223 23.12 -1.87 3.71
C LEU A 223 23.44 -0.41 3.48
N SER A 224 24.68 0.02 3.75
CA SER A 224 25.08 1.40 3.48
C SER A 224 25.04 1.71 1.98
N SER A 225 24.06 2.50 1.54
CA SER A 225 23.93 2.96 0.16
C SER A 225 23.32 4.36 0.14
N GLN A 226 24.07 5.33 -0.39
CA GLN A 226 23.51 6.67 -0.64
C GLN A 226 22.53 6.65 -1.83
N ALA A 227 22.79 5.81 -2.83
CA ALA A 227 21.96 5.71 -4.03
C ALA A 227 20.56 5.11 -3.75
N ALA A 228 20.40 4.36 -2.65
CA ALA A 228 19.12 3.77 -2.25
C ALA A 228 18.31 4.67 -1.29
N ARG A 229 18.78 5.90 -1.05
CA ARG A 229 18.09 6.88 -0.20
C ARG A 229 16.99 7.58 -0.98
N ILE A 230 15.80 7.63 -0.39
CA ILE A 230 14.67 8.36 -0.93
C ILE A 230 14.69 9.82 -0.44
N HIS A 231 14.30 10.72 -1.32
CA HIS A 231 14.29 12.16 -1.09
C HIS A 231 12.87 12.70 -1.19
N VAL A 232 12.46 13.43 -0.17
CA VAL A 232 11.14 14.07 -0.09
C VAL A 232 11.33 15.59 0.00
N VAL A 233 10.50 16.35 -0.70
CA VAL A 233 10.55 17.81 -0.61
C VAL A 233 9.80 18.25 0.64
N PRO A 234 10.42 18.95 1.62
CA PRO A 234 9.76 19.30 2.87
C PRO A 234 8.48 20.13 2.70
N SER A 235 8.39 20.93 1.63
CA SER A 235 7.19 21.71 1.33
C SER A 235 5.97 20.84 1.01
N ASP A 236 6.15 19.64 0.45
CA ASP A 236 5.05 18.74 0.13
C ASP A 236 4.40 18.21 1.42
N VAL A 237 5.22 17.80 2.38
CA VAL A 237 4.77 17.39 3.73
C VAL A 237 4.06 18.54 4.44
N ALA A 238 4.62 19.75 4.38
CA ALA A 238 4.01 20.93 4.98
C ALA A 238 2.64 21.24 4.36
N ARG A 239 2.53 21.26 3.03
CA ARG A 239 1.26 21.49 2.32
C ARG A 239 0.22 20.42 2.63
N ALA A 240 0.61 19.15 2.63
CA ALA A 240 -0.28 18.06 3.03
C ALA A 240 -0.80 18.23 4.46
N ARG A 241 0.07 18.64 5.40
CA ARG A 241 -0.31 18.96 6.78
C ARG A 241 -1.33 20.10 6.84
N PHE A 242 -1.10 21.20 6.12
CA PHE A 242 -2.03 22.34 6.11
C PHE A 242 -3.39 21.98 5.51
N THR A 243 -3.42 21.24 4.40
CA THR A 243 -4.66 20.75 3.80
C THR A 243 -5.40 19.84 4.77
N LEU A 244 -4.70 18.91 5.42
CA LEU A 244 -5.31 17.98 6.38
C LEU A 244 -5.96 18.72 7.56
N LEU A 245 -5.26 19.68 8.16
CA LEU A 245 -5.78 20.50 9.27
C LEU A 245 -7.00 21.35 8.85
N SER A 246 -7.07 21.75 7.58
CA SER A 246 -8.15 22.58 7.05
C SER A 246 -9.41 21.77 6.70
N LEU A 247 -9.24 20.50 6.37
CA LEU A 247 -10.35 19.61 5.98
C LEU A 247 -10.95 18.87 7.18
N LEU A 248 -10.11 18.38 8.11
CA LEU A 248 -10.57 17.67 9.30
C LEU A 248 -11.60 18.48 10.10
N PRO A 249 -12.65 17.83 10.65
CA PRO A 249 -12.91 16.38 10.71
C PRO A 249 -13.64 15.81 9.48
N ARG A 250 -13.77 16.57 8.39
CA ARG A 250 -14.43 16.10 7.16
C ARG A 250 -13.51 15.18 6.40
N GLU A 251 -14.08 14.22 5.68
CA GLU A 251 -13.32 13.39 4.76
C GLU A 251 -13.06 14.12 3.45
N SER A 252 -14.02 14.91 2.96
CA SER A 252 -13.83 15.72 1.76
C SER A 252 -14.84 16.87 1.74
N VAL A 253 -14.87 17.66 0.67
CA VAL A 253 -15.81 18.80 0.53
C VAL A 253 -17.27 18.35 0.68
N SER A 254 -17.64 17.19 0.10
CA SER A 254 -19.00 16.67 0.19
C SER A 254 -19.22 15.63 1.29
N LYS A 255 -18.15 15.10 1.91
CA LYS A 255 -18.23 14.08 2.98
C LYS A 255 -17.90 14.70 4.34
N GLU A 256 -18.93 14.95 5.15
CA GLU A 256 -18.82 15.63 6.43
C GLU A 256 -18.03 14.84 7.48
N THR A 257 -18.00 13.51 7.34
CA THR A 257 -17.15 12.57 8.08
C THR A 257 -17.15 11.23 7.33
N ASP A 258 -16.21 10.34 7.63
CA ASP A 258 -16.12 9.01 7.06
C ASP A 258 -15.25 8.07 7.93
N ALA A 259 -15.50 6.77 7.91
CA ALA A 259 -14.64 5.76 8.56
C ALA A 259 -13.23 5.70 7.94
N ALA A 260 -13.05 6.16 6.70
CA ALA A 260 -11.77 6.34 6.02
C ALA A 260 -10.77 7.13 6.87
N LEU A 261 -11.26 8.08 7.67
CA LEU A 261 -10.46 8.92 8.55
C LEU A 261 -9.76 8.12 9.66
N LEU A 262 -10.19 6.90 9.98
CA LEU A 262 -9.52 6.04 10.96
C LEU A 262 -8.16 5.51 10.47
N SER A 263 -7.85 5.69 9.19
CA SER A 263 -6.57 5.27 8.62
C SER A 263 -5.42 6.26 8.88
N ILE A 264 -5.71 7.45 9.42
CA ILE A 264 -4.76 8.57 9.55
C ILE A 264 -4.68 9.14 10.97
#